data_AF-J8A7I1-F1
#
_entry.id   AF-J8A7I1-F1
#
_cell.length_a   1.000
_cell.length_b   1.000
_cell.length_c   1.000
_cell.angle_alpha   90.00
_cell.angle_beta   90.00
_cell.angle_gamma   90.00
#
_symmetry.space_group_name_H-M   'P 1'
#
loop_
_entity.id
_entity.type
_entity.pdbx_description
1 polymer ?
#
loop_
_entity_poly.entity_id
_entity_poly.type
_entity_poly.pdbx_seq_one_letter_code
_entity_poly.pdbx_strand_id
1 'polypeptide(L)'
;MISVSANYIVNEFQHLFLYDSNRQLTQYTPDNKEVKELVEVLIYQGIDLLLGKIEYLEVKTFGIKDGNRVVSHKLIILKDFVPDYLTIDKIMMRLFITAKRCIEGENKELLFW
;
A
#
# COMPACT_ATOMS: atom_id res chain seq x y z
N MET A 1 -17.36 -5.91 -5.48
CA MET A 1 -17.28 -7.39 -5.57
C MET A 1 -16.65 -7.84 -4.27
N ILE A 2 -17.42 -8.49 -3.39
CA ILE A 2 -16.91 -8.94 -2.08
C ILE A 2 -16.24 -10.29 -2.35
N SER A 3 -14.90 -10.32 -2.35
CA SER A 3 -14.09 -11.51 -2.67
C SER A 3 -13.89 -12.45 -1.48
N VAL A 4 -14.56 -12.19 -0.37
CA VAL A 4 -14.30 -12.84 0.91
C VAL A 4 -15.59 -13.48 1.40
N SER A 5 -15.54 -14.79 1.69
CA SER A 5 -16.72 -15.52 2.15
C SER A 5 -17.26 -14.92 3.45
N ALA A 6 -18.58 -14.94 3.67
CA ALA A 6 -19.21 -14.39 4.88
C ALA A 6 -18.71 -15.02 6.20
N ASN A 7 -18.03 -16.18 6.13
CA ASN A 7 -17.48 -16.91 7.27
C ASN A 7 -15.94 -16.84 7.35
N TYR A 8 -15.30 -15.98 6.56
CA TYR A 8 -13.85 -15.86 6.58
C TYR A 8 -13.43 -15.11 7.84
N ILE A 9 -12.81 -15.83 8.78
CA ILE A 9 -12.24 -15.27 9.99
C ILE A 9 -10.73 -15.24 9.80
N VAL A 10 -10.13 -14.05 9.88
CA VAL A 10 -8.68 -13.86 9.89
C VAL A 10 -8.24 -13.48 11.29
N ASN A 11 -7.40 -14.32 11.88
CA ASN A 11 -6.63 -14.01 13.08
C ASN A 11 -5.15 -14.13 12.70
N GLU A 12 -4.50 -13.01 12.45
CA GLU A 12 -3.12 -12.98 11.95
C GLU A 12 -2.19 -12.24 12.91
N PHE A 13 -1.02 -12.85 13.14
CA PHE A 13 0.15 -12.12 13.61
C PHE A 13 0.85 -11.55 12.38
N GLN A 14 0.77 -10.23 12.21
CA GLN A 14 1.40 -9.53 11.10
C GLN A 14 2.81 -9.10 11.52
N HIS A 15 3.80 -9.38 10.67
CA HIS A 15 5.15 -8.85 10.79
C HIS A 15 5.40 -7.90 9.63
N LEU A 16 5.77 -6.66 9.94
CA LEU A 16 6.08 -5.66 8.92
C LEU A 16 7.59 -5.61 8.65
N PHE A 17 7.96 -5.66 7.37
CA PHE A 17 9.35 -5.50 6.92
C PHE A 17 9.44 -4.35 5.93
N LEU A 18 10.50 -3.56 6.05
CA LEU A 18 10.84 -2.54 5.07
C LEU A 18 11.88 -3.07 4.09
N TYR A 19 11.60 -2.92 2.80
CA TYR A 19 12.51 -3.25 1.73
C TYR A 19 12.90 -1.99 0.97
N ASP A 20 14.15 -1.57 1.14
CA ASP A 20 14.70 -0.46 0.39
C ASP A 20 14.89 -0.86 -1.07
N SER A 21 14.36 -0.05 -1.98
CA SER A 21 14.41 -0.33 -3.40
C SER A 21 14.64 0.94 -4.19
N ASN A 22 15.65 0.90 -5.06
CA ASN A 22 15.84 1.91 -6.11
C ASN A 22 15.16 1.50 -7.43
N ARG A 23 14.34 0.42 -7.40
CA ARG A 23 13.64 -0.06 -8.60
C ARG A 23 12.48 0.86 -8.93
N GLN A 24 12.38 1.23 -10.20
CA GLN A 24 11.21 1.89 -10.75
C GLN A 24 10.02 0.92 -10.78
N LEU A 25 8.80 1.45 -10.70
CA LEU A 25 7.56 0.67 -10.71
C LEU A 25 7.45 -0.31 -11.90
N THR A 26 7.98 0.06 -13.08
CA THR A 26 8.01 -0.76 -14.30
C THR A 26 9.13 -1.80 -14.33
N GLN A 27 9.91 -1.96 -13.26
CA GLN A 27 10.93 -3.01 -13.14
C GLN A 27 10.41 -4.23 -12.37
N TYR A 28 9.20 -4.15 -11.82
CA TYR A 28 8.52 -5.28 -11.21
C TYR A 28 7.77 -6.13 -12.26
N THR A 29 7.58 -7.40 -11.92
CA THR A 29 6.82 -8.37 -12.70
C THR A 29 5.73 -8.96 -11.81
N PRO A 30 4.59 -8.24 -11.64
CA PRO A 30 3.50 -8.72 -10.79
C PRO A 30 2.88 -9.99 -11.38
N ASP A 31 2.55 -10.95 -10.52
CA ASP A 31 1.70 -12.07 -10.92
C ASP A 31 0.26 -11.55 -11.09
N ASN A 32 -0.23 -11.57 -12.33
CA ASN A 32 -1.54 -11.03 -12.67
C ASN A 32 -2.73 -11.85 -12.13
N LYS A 33 -2.48 -13.02 -11.53
CA LYS A 33 -3.49 -13.81 -10.82
C LYS A 33 -3.76 -13.28 -9.42
N GLU A 34 -2.73 -12.73 -8.77
CA GLU A 34 -2.80 -12.28 -7.37
C GLU A 34 -2.76 -10.74 -7.26
N VAL A 35 -2.05 -10.09 -8.17
CA VAL A 35 -1.79 -8.66 -8.16
C VAL A 35 -2.41 -8.02 -9.40
N LYS A 36 -3.47 -7.24 -9.17
CA LYS A 36 -4.10 -6.45 -10.23
C LYS A 36 -3.18 -5.36 -10.76
N GLU A 37 -2.59 -4.59 -9.86
CA GLU A 37 -1.69 -3.50 -10.17
C GLU A 37 -0.84 -3.12 -8.95
N LEU A 38 0.32 -2.53 -9.23
CA LEU A 38 1.18 -1.87 -8.26
C LEU A 38 0.87 -0.37 -8.27
N VAL A 39 0.97 0.25 -7.10
CA VAL A 39 0.72 1.67 -6.89
C VAL A 39 1.94 2.30 -6.24
N GLU A 40 2.40 3.42 -6.77
CA GLU A 40 3.47 4.23 -6.19
C GLU A 40 2.84 5.43 -5.46
N VAL A 41 3.14 5.53 -4.16
CA VAL A 41 2.56 6.55 -3.26
C VAL A 41 3.69 7.30 -2.54
N LEU A 42 3.58 8.63 -2.49
CA LEU A 42 4.44 9.44 -1.64
C LEU A 42 4.06 9.24 -0.17
N ILE A 43 5.03 8.81 0.65
CA ILE A 43 4.82 8.42 2.06
C ILE A 43 4.04 9.49 2.84
N TYR A 44 4.48 10.75 2.77
CA TYR A 44 3.85 11.85 3.49
C TYR A 44 2.41 12.13 3.04
N GLN A 45 2.13 12.04 1.74
CA GLN A 45 0.77 12.21 1.24
C GLN A 45 -0.13 11.06 1.66
N GLY A 46 0.38 9.82 1.68
CA GLY A 46 -0.34 8.66 2.21
C GLY A 46 -0.79 8.88 3.66
N ILE A 47 0.10 9.44 4.50
CA ILE A 47 -0.23 9.83 5.88
C ILE A 47 -1.31 10.92 5.90
N ASP A 48 -1.17 11.96 5.08
CA ASP A 48 -2.13 13.05 5.03
C ASP A 48 -3.53 12.59 4.57
N LEU A 49 -3.61 11.63 3.64
CA LEU A 49 -4.88 11.00 3.23
C LEU A 49 -5.50 10.26 4.43
N LEU A 50 -4.72 9.43 5.12
CA LEU A 50 -5.21 8.65 6.26
C LEU A 50 -5.60 9.51 7.47
N LEU A 51 -5.05 10.72 7.58
CA LEU A 51 -5.43 11.72 8.59
C LEU A 51 -6.58 12.64 8.13
N GLY A 52 -7.08 12.47 6.90
CA GLY A 52 -8.16 13.29 6.34
C GLY A 52 -7.74 14.73 6.03
N LYS A 53 -6.45 15.01 5.88
CA LYS A 53 -5.95 16.34 5.49
C LYS A 53 -6.04 16.60 3.99
N ILE A 54 -6.05 15.53 3.19
CA ILE A 54 -6.32 15.56 1.76
C ILE A 54 -7.41 14.54 1.45
N GLU A 55 -8.18 14.79 0.40
CA GLU A 55 -9.31 13.92 0.02
C GLU A 55 -8.89 12.76 -0.88
N TYR A 56 -7.81 12.93 -1.65
CA TYR A 56 -7.34 11.97 -2.63
C TYR A 56 -5.81 12.02 -2.83
N LEU A 57 -5.27 10.96 -3.39
CA LEU A 57 -3.90 10.85 -3.88
C LEU A 57 -3.89 10.75 -5.40
N GLU A 58 -3.07 11.56 -6.07
CA GLU A 58 -2.68 11.33 -7.45
C GLU A 58 -1.51 10.36 -7.49
N VAL A 59 -1.72 9.17 -8.06
CA VAL A 59 -0.74 8.09 -8.02
C VAL A 59 -0.41 7.57 -9.40
N LYS A 60 0.84 7.13 -9.55
CA LYS A 60 1.28 6.33 -10.69
C LYS A 60 1.01 4.85 -10.38
N THR A 61 0.50 4.14 -11.38
CA THR A 61 0.13 2.73 -11.29
C THR A 61 0.76 1.94 -12.41
N PHE A 62 0.98 0.65 -12.17
CA PHE A 62 1.57 -0.28 -13.12
C PHE A 62 0.91 -1.65 -13.00
N GLY A 63 0.47 -2.23 -14.11
CA GLY A 63 -0.13 -3.56 -14.13
C GLY A 63 0.03 -4.26 -15.46
N ILE A 64 -0.51 -5.48 -15.53
CA ILE A 64 -0.58 -6.26 -16.77
C ILE A 64 -2.04 -6.30 -17.24
N LYS A 65 -2.31 -5.79 -18.45
CA LYS A 65 -3.63 -5.82 -19.07
C LYS A 65 -3.53 -6.46 -20.45
N ASP A 66 -4.28 -7.54 -20.67
CA ASP A 66 -4.28 -8.29 -21.94
C ASP A 66 -2.86 -8.71 -22.38
N GLY A 67 -2.03 -9.12 -21.42
CA GLY A 67 -0.61 -9.49 -21.63
C GLY A 67 0.34 -8.30 -21.77
N ASN A 68 -0.15 -7.07 -21.82
CA ASN A 68 0.66 -5.87 -22.00
C ASN A 68 0.96 -5.17 -20.68
N ARG A 69 2.16 -4.60 -20.60
CA ARG A 69 2.62 -3.77 -19.49
C ARG A 69 2.01 -2.38 -19.61
N VAL A 70 1.20 -1.96 -18.65
CA VAL A 70 0.48 -0.68 -18.69
C VAL A 70 0.88 0.19 -17.51
N VAL A 71 1.22 1.44 -17.80
CA VAL A 71 1.41 2.51 -16.80
C VAL A 71 0.24 3.48 -16.91
N SER A 72 -0.35 3.85 -15.79
CA SER A 72 -1.47 4.80 -15.75
C SER A 72 -1.38 5.72 -14.53
N HIS A 73 -2.14 6.80 -14.56
CA HIS A 73 -2.36 7.67 -13.39
C HIS A 73 -3.79 7.49 -12.89
N LYS A 74 -3.96 7.50 -11.56
CA LYS A 74 -5.25 7.32 -10.89
C LYS A 74 -5.37 8.23 -9.68
N LEU A 75 -6.62 8.43 -9.28
CA LEU A 75 -6.97 9.01 -7.98
C LEU A 75 -7.28 7.86 -7.01
N ILE A 76 -6.69 7.90 -5.82
CA ILE A 76 -7.01 6.99 -4.72
C ILE A 76 -7.64 7.79 -3.59
N ILE A 77 -8.76 7.29 -3.08
CA ILE A 77 -9.47 7.82 -1.91
C ILE A 77 -9.50 6.77 -0.80
N LEU A 78 -9.89 7.16 0.42
CA LEU A 78 -9.98 6.23 1.56
C LEU A 78 -10.87 5.00 1.30
N LYS A 79 -11.90 5.14 0.45
CA LYS A 79 -12.81 4.03 0.11
C LYS A 79 -12.16 2.94 -0.75
N ASP A 80 -11.00 3.20 -1.34
CA ASP A 80 -10.27 2.22 -2.14
C ASP A 80 -9.43 1.26 -1.29
N PHE A 81 -9.26 1.55 0.01
CA PHE A 81 -8.59 0.68 0.96
C PHE A 81 -9.57 -0.31 1.59
N VAL A 82 -9.05 -1.46 2.02
CA VAL A 82 -9.82 -2.42 2.82
C VAL A 82 -10.21 -1.75 4.15
N PRO A 83 -11.51 -1.67 4.51
CA PRO A 83 -11.94 -0.94 5.72
C PRO A 83 -11.28 -1.41 7.02
N ASP A 84 -11.04 -2.71 7.17
CA ASP A 84 -10.43 -3.28 8.37
C ASP A 84 -8.97 -2.85 8.52
N TYR A 85 -8.27 -2.65 7.40
CA TYR A 85 -6.89 -2.14 7.36
C TYR A 85 -6.76 -0.67 7.79
N LEU A 86 -7.88 0.06 7.78
CA LEU A 86 -7.96 1.44 8.24
C LEU A 86 -8.37 1.54 9.70
N THR A 87 -9.21 0.61 10.18
CA THR A 87 -9.95 0.79 11.45
C THR A 87 -9.52 -0.17 12.55
N ILE A 88 -9.34 -1.45 12.25
CA ILE A 88 -9.07 -2.50 13.24
C ILE A 88 -7.57 -2.55 13.53
N ASP A 89 -6.79 -2.95 12.53
CA ASP A 89 -5.35 -3.15 12.68
C ASP A 89 -4.53 -1.88 12.35
N LYS A 90 -5.16 -0.90 11.69
CA LYS A 90 -4.52 0.33 11.19
C LYS A 90 -3.23 0.05 10.42
N ILE A 91 -3.13 -1.09 9.73
CA ILE A 91 -1.89 -1.54 9.07
C ILE A 91 -1.40 -0.52 8.06
N MET A 92 -2.29 0.16 7.32
CA MET A 92 -1.87 1.19 6.36
C MET A 92 -1.19 2.38 7.06
N MET A 93 -1.73 2.81 8.20
CA MET A 93 -1.11 3.87 9.01
C MET A 93 0.24 3.40 9.56
N ARG A 94 0.31 2.19 10.12
CA ARG A 94 1.55 1.61 10.66
C ARG A 94 2.63 1.53 9.58
N LEU A 95 2.28 1.06 8.38
CA LEU A 95 3.17 0.98 7.22
C LEU A 95 3.75 2.35 6.85
N PHE A 96 2.90 3.36 6.65
CA PHE A 96 3.37 4.69 6.26
C PHE A 96 4.23 5.36 7.34
N ILE A 97 3.86 5.24 8.62
CA ILE A 97 4.66 5.80 9.72
C ILE A 97 6.02 5.10 9.82
N THR A 98 6.05 3.79 9.65
CA THR A 98 7.29 3.00 9.66
C THR A 98 8.20 3.39 8.50
N ALA A 99 7.64 3.53 7.29
CA ALA A 99 8.37 4.02 6.13
C ALA A 99 8.90 5.45 6.34
N LYS A 100 8.08 6.35 6.89
CA LYS A 100 8.49 7.74 7.24
C LYS A 100 9.68 7.75 8.18
N ARG A 101 9.61 7.01 9.29
CA ARG A 101 10.70 6.92 10.27
C ARG A 101 11.98 6.39 9.65
N CYS A 102 11.87 5.38 8.79
CA CYS A 102 13.00 4.83 8.06
C CYS A 102 13.69 5.87 7.17
N ILE A 103 12.93 6.63 6.37
CA ILE A 103 13.52 7.65 5.48
C ILE A 103 14.04 8.88 6.25
N GLU A 104 13.57 9.10 7.48
CA GLU A 104 14.05 10.14 8.39
C GLU A 104 15.28 9.70 9.21
N GLY A 105 15.76 8.47 9.01
CA GLY A 105 17.02 7.97 9.59
C GLY A 105 16.87 7.27 10.94
N GLU A 106 15.66 6.89 11.34
CA GLU A 106 15.48 6.02 12.51
C GLU A 106 16.17 4.66 12.26
N ASN A 107 16.81 4.11 13.30
CA ASN A 107 17.49 2.82 13.18
C ASN A 107 16.47 1.74 12.80
N LYS A 108 16.69 1.04 11.68
CA LYS A 108 15.79 -0.01 11.16
C LYS A 108 15.56 -1.14 12.15
N GLU A 109 16.53 -1.44 13.01
CA GLU A 109 16.37 -2.45 14.08
C GLU A 109 15.34 -2.04 15.13
N LEU A 110 15.02 -0.74 15.20
CA LEU A 110 14.00 -0.17 16.07
C LEU A 110 12.65 0.01 15.37
N LEU A 111 12.55 -0.29 14.08
CA LEU A 111 11.32 -0.23 13.30
C LEU A 111 10.60 -1.58 13.35
N PHE A 112 10.06 -1.91 14.52
CA PHE A 112 9.27 -3.11 14.76
C PHE A 112 7.78 -2.80 14.82
N TRP A 113 6.97 -3.66 14.19
CA TRP A 113 5.51 -3.72 14.29
C TRP A 113 5.00 -5.12 14.00
#